data_AF-A0A936PSR8-F1
#
_entry.id   AF-A0A936PSR8-F1
#
_cell.length_a   1.000
_cell.length_b   1.000
_cell.length_c   1.000
_cell.angle_alpha   90.00
_cell.angle_beta   90.00
_cell.angle_gamma   90.00
#
_symmetry.space_group_name_H-M   'P 1'
#
loop_
_entity.id
_entity.type
_entity.pdbx_description
1 polymer ?
#
loop_
_entity_poly.entity_id
_entity_poly.type
_entity_poly.pdbx_seq_one_letter_code
_entity_poly.pdbx_strand_id
1 'polypeptide(L)'
;MVVANPPYVRHHHIPPADKARLKERLLTQTGTQRSGLSGLYVDLLLLSLGWMAPGGVGVWLIPSELLDVGYAAAARRVLLERVTLHRVHRMDPNAPQFGDAIVSSAVLVFEMRPPLADHHVTFTFGDLERPTQTRLVPIAALRAAPRWRRELTVSPAQEGTPLGELFTIRRGVATGGNRLFVLREEQVERLQIPPEFLTPLLPLPSPLTRRPCGVSPRRRARSAARPLAHPL
;
A
#
# COMPACT_ATOMS: atom_id res chain seq x y z
N MET A 1 21.46 2.95 -20.31
CA MET A 1 20.30 3.64 -19.70
C MET A 1 19.10 2.72 -19.78
N VAL A 2 18.26 2.68 -18.74
CA VAL A 2 17.00 1.91 -18.70
C VAL A 2 15.86 2.90 -18.47
N VAL A 3 14.84 2.87 -19.33
CA VAL A 3 13.59 3.62 -19.14
C VAL A 3 12.46 2.62 -19.13
N ALA A 4 11.63 2.62 -18.08
CA ALA A 4 10.62 1.58 -17.90
C ALA A 4 9.30 2.12 -17.34
N ASN A 5 8.20 1.58 -17.88
CA ASN A 5 6.86 1.64 -17.32
C ASN A 5 6.38 0.19 -17.10
N PRO A 6 6.83 -0.48 -16.03
CA PRO A 6 6.48 -1.87 -15.77
C PRO A 6 4.96 -2.08 -15.61
N PRO A 7 4.46 -3.30 -15.83
CA PRO A 7 3.04 -3.61 -15.64
C PRO A 7 2.60 -3.48 -14.16
N TYR A 8 1.49 -2.78 -13.93
CA TYR A 8 0.95 -2.51 -12.58
C TYR A 8 0.04 -3.64 -12.07
N VAL A 9 0.54 -4.88 -12.16
CA VAL A 9 -0.21 -6.07 -11.72
C VAL A 9 -0.18 -6.16 -10.20
N ARG A 10 -1.37 -6.06 -9.58
CA ARG A 10 -1.53 -6.23 -8.13
C ARG A 10 -1.23 -7.68 -7.74
N HIS A 11 -0.73 -7.87 -6.52
CA HIS A 11 -0.32 -9.20 -6.06
C HIS A 11 -1.43 -10.26 -6.14
N HIS A 12 -2.71 -9.92 -5.99
CA HIS A 12 -3.82 -10.89 -6.10
C HIS A 12 -3.92 -11.54 -7.49
N HIS A 13 -3.40 -10.88 -8.54
CA HIS A 13 -3.45 -11.37 -9.91
C HIS A 13 -2.14 -12.04 -10.37
N ILE A 14 -1.15 -12.17 -9.47
CA ILE A 14 0.10 -12.88 -9.76
C ILE A 14 -0.08 -14.34 -9.32
N PRO A 15 0.12 -15.32 -10.21
CA PRO A 15 0.03 -16.74 -9.86
C PRO A 15 0.93 -17.11 -8.67
N PRO A 16 0.50 -18.00 -7.76
CA PRO A 16 1.29 -18.39 -6.59
C PRO A 16 2.69 -18.95 -6.94
N ALA A 17 2.80 -19.75 -8.01
CA ALA A 17 4.06 -20.31 -8.48
C ALA A 17 5.05 -19.21 -8.92
N ASP A 18 4.56 -18.19 -9.64
CA ASP A 18 5.38 -17.05 -10.05
C ASP A 18 5.84 -16.22 -8.86
N LYS A 19 4.96 -16.00 -7.86
CA LYS A 19 5.35 -15.31 -6.61
C LYS A 19 6.48 -16.03 -5.90
N ALA A 20 6.41 -17.36 -5.79
CA ALA A 20 7.43 -18.16 -5.14
C ALA A 20 8.77 -18.02 -5.88
N ARG A 21 8.76 -18.20 -7.21
CA ARG A 21 9.93 -18.04 -8.08
C ARG A 21 10.56 -16.66 -7.98
N LEU A 22 9.75 -15.60 -8.06
CA LEU A 22 10.23 -14.22 -7.97
C LEU A 22 10.81 -13.91 -6.59
N LYS A 23 10.16 -14.39 -5.52
CA LYS A 23 10.63 -14.21 -4.14
C LYS A 23 12.00 -14.85 -3.93
N GLU A 24 12.17 -16.09 -4.38
CA GLU A 24 13.44 -16.81 -4.28
C GLU A 24 14.55 -16.09 -5.07
N ARG A 25 14.28 -15.74 -6.33
CA ARG A 25 15.25 -15.04 -7.17
C ARG A 25 15.68 -13.70 -6.57
N LEU A 26 14.73 -12.92 -6.05
CA LEU A 26 15.04 -11.65 -5.39
C LEU A 26 15.81 -11.82 -4.09
N LEU A 27 15.52 -12.87 -3.33
CA LEU A 27 16.27 -13.16 -2.11
C LEU A 27 17.74 -13.44 -2.45
N THR A 28 17.99 -14.28 -3.45
CA THR A 28 19.36 -14.59 -3.92
C THR A 28 20.07 -13.34 -4.45
N GLN A 29 19.38 -12.48 -5.20
CA GLN A 29 20.00 -11.30 -5.82
C GLN A 29 20.23 -10.15 -4.83
N THR A 30 19.29 -9.90 -3.92
CA THR A 30 19.27 -8.68 -3.09
C THR A 30 19.59 -8.95 -1.62
N GLY A 31 19.59 -10.21 -1.18
CA GLY A 31 19.70 -10.57 0.24
C GLY A 31 18.48 -10.15 1.07
N THR A 32 17.36 -9.77 0.43
CA THR A 32 16.18 -9.24 1.11
C THR A 32 14.94 -10.06 0.79
N GLN A 33 14.20 -10.46 1.83
CA GLN A 33 12.85 -10.99 1.62
C GLN A 33 11.87 -9.88 1.27
N ARG A 34 11.28 -9.99 0.10
CA ARG A 34 10.18 -9.14 -0.37
C ARG A 34 8.85 -9.65 0.19
N SER A 35 7.94 -8.72 0.50
CA SER A 35 6.56 -9.04 0.87
C SER A 35 5.75 -9.56 -0.31
N GLY A 36 4.96 -10.62 -0.09
CA GLY A 36 4.03 -11.19 -1.08
C GLY A 36 2.82 -10.30 -1.39
N LEU A 37 2.67 -9.16 -0.71
CA LEU A 37 1.63 -8.15 -0.96
C LEU A 37 2.04 -7.12 -2.03
N SER A 38 3.29 -7.13 -2.44
CA SER A 38 3.84 -6.15 -3.38
C SER A 38 3.45 -6.47 -4.83
N GLY A 39 3.14 -5.46 -5.64
CA GLY A 39 2.82 -5.62 -7.06
C GLY A 39 4.03 -5.98 -7.94
N LEU A 40 3.77 -6.56 -9.12
CA LEU A 40 4.80 -7.11 -10.02
C LEU A 40 5.89 -6.10 -10.40
N TYR A 41 5.54 -4.82 -10.51
CA TYR A 41 6.50 -3.74 -10.81
C TYR A 41 7.68 -3.70 -9.83
N VAL A 42 7.47 -4.03 -8.56
CA VAL A 42 8.56 -4.07 -7.56
C VAL A 42 9.52 -5.21 -7.88
N ASP A 43 9.02 -6.34 -8.39
CA ASP A 43 9.90 -7.47 -8.74
C ASP A 43 10.79 -7.09 -9.92
N LEU A 44 10.18 -6.53 -10.97
CA LEU A 44 10.89 -6.09 -12.16
C LEU A 44 11.93 -5.00 -11.85
N LEU A 45 11.56 -4.01 -11.04
CA LEU A 45 12.48 -2.95 -10.61
C LEU A 45 13.71 -3.55 -9.92
N LEU A 46 13.50 -4.40 -8.90
CA LEU A 46 14.61 -4.97 -8.13
C LEU A 46 15.45 -5.95 -8.94
N LEU A 47 14.83 -6.78 -9.79
CA LEU A 47 15.54 -7.69 -10.69
C LEU A 47 16.40 -6.92 -11.69
N SER A 48 15.88 -5.83 -12.26
CA SER A 48 16.62 -5.03 -13.24
C SER A 48 17.95 -4.48 -12.71
N LEU A 49 18.05 -4.23 -11.40
CA LEU A 49 19.30 -3.75 -10.79
C LEU A 49 20.46 -4.73 -11.02
N GLY A 50 20.17 -6.04 -11.08
CA GLY A 50 21.17 -7.07 -11.36
C GLY A 50 21.59 -7.16 -12.83
N TRP A 51 20.85 -6.51 -13.74
CA TRP A 51 21.15 -6.47 -15.18
C TRP A 51 21.77 -5.15 -15.61
N MET A 52 21.72 -4.13 -14.76
CA MET A 52 22.28 -2.82 -15.07
C MET A 52 23.79 -2.82 -14.90
N ALA A 53 24.49 -2.27 -15.89
CA ALA A 53 25.92 -2.01 -15.78
C ALA A 53 26.21 -0.96 -14.68
N PRO A 54 27.37 -1.03 -13.99
CA PRO A 54 27.81 0.02 -13.07
C PRO A 54 27.76 1.41 -13.71
N GLY A 55 27.24 2.40 -12.99
CA GLY A 55 27.02 3.77 -13.51
C GLY A 55 25.83 3.90 -14.47
N GLY A 56 25.11 2.81 -14.76
CA GLY A 56 23.93 2.85 -15.61
C GLY A 56 22.78 3.63 -14.98
N VAL A 57 22.16 4.53 -15.74
CA VAL A 57 21.00 5.30 -15.28
C VAL A 57 19.69 4.55 -15.53
N GLY A 58 18.81 4.54 -14.52
CA GLY A 58 17.46 4.01 -14.56
C GLY A 58 16.42 5.12 -14.35
N VAL A 59 15.38 5.14 -15.20
CA VAL A 59 14.20 6.01 -15.09
C VAL A 59 12.94 5.14 -15.11
N TRP A 60 12.20 5.13 -14.00
CA TRP A 60 11.09 4.20 -13.79
C TRP A 60 9.81 4.92 -13.43
N LEU A 61 8.78 4.77 -14.28
CA LEU A 61 7.41 5.16 -13.98
C LEU A 61 6.72 4.00 -13.25
N ILE A 62 6.36 4.20 -11.98
CA ILE A 62 5.82 3.16 -11.09
C ILE A 62 4.63 3.68 -10.28
N PRO A 63 3.83 2.80 -9.65
CA PRO A 63 2.82 3.23 -8.70
C PRO A 63 3.45 3.96 -7.51
N SER A 64 2.84 5.07 -7.08
CA SER A 64 3.33 5.87 -5.95
C SER A 64 3.22 5.13 -4.59
N GLU A 65 2.56 3.98 -4.56
CA GLU A 65 2.44 3.14 -3.37
C GLU A 65 3.81 2.71 -2.83
N LEU A 66 4.83 2.59 -3.70
CA LEU A 66 6.22 2.32 -3.29
C LEU A 66 6.70 3.30 -2.22
N LEU A 67 6.20 4.54 -2.22
CA LEU A 67 6.65 5.59 -1.31
C LEU A 67 6.06 5.48 0.11
N ASP A 68 4.96 4.75 0.30
CA ASP A 68 4.17 4.87 1.54
C ASP A 68 3.76 3.53 2.17
N VAL A 69 3.68 2.47 1.40
CA VAL A 69 3.18 1.18 1.91
C VAL A 69 4.26 0.40 2.64
N GLY A 70 3.87 -0.28 3.71
CA GLY A 70 4.78 -1.09 4.54
C GLY A 70 5.39 -2.27 3.78
N TYR A 71 4.63 -2.90 2.89
CA TYR A 71 5.11 -4.07 2.12
C TYR A 71 6.24 -3.73 1.14
N ALA A 72 6.42 -2.45 0.79
CA ALA A 72 7.51 -1.96 -0.06
C ALA A 72 8.77 -1.52 0.71
N ALA A 73 8.80 -1.66 2.05
CA ALA A 73 9.95 -1.26 2.86
C ALA A 73 11.25 -1.95 2.44
N ALA A 74 11.18 -3.25 2.16
CA ALA A 74 12.29 -4.04 1.63
C ALA A 74 12.84 -3.45 0.31
N ALA A 75 11.96 -3.08 -0.61
CA ALA A 75 12.36 -2.51 -1.90
C ALA A 75 13.02 -1.13 -1.73
N ARG A 76 12.44 -0.26 -0.89
CA ARG A 76 13.03 1.03 -0.53
C ARG A 76 14.44 0.87 0.05
N ARG A 77 14.62 -0.10 0.94
CA ARG A 77 15.93 -0.42 1.52
C ARG A 77 16.95 -0.82 0.45
N VAL A 78 16.59 -1.74 -0.45
CA VAL A 78 17.48 -2.15 -1.55
C VAL A 78 17.85 -0.96 -2.43
N LEU A 79 16.91 -0.06 -2.73
CA LEU A 79 17.20 1.15 -3.50
C LEU A 79 18.22 2.07 -2.78
N LEU A 80 18.06 2.29 -1.47
CA LEU A 80 18.98 3.14 -0.67
C LEU A 80 20.38 2.53 -0.47
N GLU A 81 20.52 1.22 -0.66
CA GLU A 81 21.79 0.49 -0.49
C GLU A 81 22.52 0.27 -1.82
N ARG A 82 21.78 0.05 -2.91
CA ARG A 82 22.35 -0.40 -4.20
C ARG A 82 22.49 0.71 -5.25
N VAL A 83 21.64 1.74 -5.19
CA VAL A 83 21.59 2.78 -6.22
C VAL A 83 21.67 4.19 -5.63
N THR A 84 22.19 5.12 -6.41
CA THR A 84 22.15 6.56 -6.10
C THR A 84 20.85 7.10 -6.66
N LEU A 85 19.86 7.32 -5.79
CA LEU A 85 18.61 7.99 -6.17
C LEU A 85 18.88 9.48 -6.41
N HIS A 86 18.69 9.95 -7.64
CA HIS A 86 18.79 11.39 -7.94
C HIS A 86 17.46 12.09 -7.71
N ARG A 87 16.37 11.51 -8.22
CA ARG A 87 15.04 12.11 -8.13
C ARG A 87 13.97 11.08 -7.83
N VAL A 88 13.09 11.44 -6.91
CA VAL A 88 11.81 10.76 -6.67
C VAL A 88 10.71 11.78 -6.92
N HIS A 89 10.00 11.62 -8.03
CA HIS A 89 8.91 12.50 -8.40
C HIS A 89 7.58 11.79 -8.16
N ARG A 90 6.60 12.48 -7.59
CA ARG A 90 5.22 11.99 -7.44
C ARG A 90 4.28 12.89 -8.22
N MET A 91 3.48 12.27 -9.10
CA MET A 91 2.47 12.98 -9.87
C MET A 91 1.32 13.44 -8.98
N ASP A 92 0.71 14.58 -9.31
CA ASP A 92 -0.55 14.99 -8.69
C ASP A 92 -1.69 14.04 -9.13
N PRO A 93 -2.34 13.31 -8.19
CA PRO A 93 -3.48 12.45 -8.54
C PRO A 93 -4.68 13.20 -9.11
N ASN A 94 -4.81 14.51 -8.84
CA ASN A 94 -5.93 15.33 -9.32
C ASN A 94 -5.69 15.90 -10.73
N ALA A 95 -4.47 15.77 -11.26
CA ALA A 95 -4.12 16.11 -12.62
C ALA A 95 -3.64 14.85 -13.37
N PRO A 96 -4.54 13.87 -13.61
CA PRO A 96 -4.17 12.60 -14.20
C PRO A 96 -3.59 12.80 -15.61
N GLN A 97 -2.32 12.40 -15.78
CA GLN A 97 -1.64 12.43 -17.09
C GLN A 97 -1.99 11.23 -17.97
N PHE A 98 -2.63 10.21 -17.40
CA PHE A 98 -3.07 9.01 -18.10
C PHE A 98 -4.58 8.88 -17.92
N GLY A 99 -5.35 8.98 -19.01
CA GLY A 99 -6.82 9.04 -18.99
C GLY A 99 -7.51 7.83 -18.34
N ASP A 100 -6.85 6.67 -18.34
CA ASP A 100 -7.43 5.40 -17.88
C ASP A 100 -6.83 4.89 -16.55
N ALA A 101 -5.85 5.60 -15.97
CA ALA A 101 -5.14 5.12 -14.78
C ALA A 101 -5.68 5.76 -13.49
N ILE A 102 -6.42 4.98 -12.70
CA ILE A 102 -6.90 5.37 -11.36
C ILE A 102 -5.74 5.45 -10.33
N VAL A 103 -4.53 5.03 -10.70
CA VAL A 103 -3.41 4.86 -9.77
C VAL A 103 -2.44 6.02 -9.88
N SER A 104 -2.31 6.78 -8.78
CA SER A 104 -1.24 7.78 -8.64
C SER A 104 0.14 7.18 -8.91
N SER A 105 0.90 7.83 -9.79
CA SER A 105 2.21 7.35 -10.24
C SER A 105 3.36 8.15 -9.63
N ALA A 106 4.56 7.59 -9.70
CA ALA A 106 5.81 8.20 -9.31
C ALA A 106 6.89 7.87 -10.35
N VAL A 107 7.85 8.77 -10.53
CA VAL A 107 9.04 8.57 -11.35
C VAL A 107 10.26 8.46 -10.44
N LEU A 108 11.00 7.38 -10.58
CA LEU A 108 12.32 7.22 -9.95
C LEU A 108 13.40 7.49 -10.99
N VAL A 109 14.39 8.30 -10.64
CA VAL A 109 15.62 8.50 -11.42
C VAL A 109 16.80 8.11 -10.54
N PHE A 110 17.61 7.17 -11.00
CA PHE A 110 18.73 6.65 -10.23
C PHE A 110 19.90 6.19 -11.09
N GLU A 111 21.08 6.11 -10.48
CA GLU A 111 22.30 5.56 -11.08
C GLU A 111 22.70 4.26 -10.37
N MET A 112 23.13 3.26 -11.13
CA MET A 112 23.55 1.94 -10.63
C MET A 112 24.92 1.99 -9.98
N ARG A 113 24.95 2.55 -8.78
CA ARG A 113 26.09 2.60 -7.85
C ARG A 113 25.56 2.89 -6.44
N PRO A 114 26.22 2.42 -5.38
CA PRO A 114 25.83 2.84 -4.04
C PRO A 114 25.98 4.37 -3.84
N PRO A 115 25.09 4.99 -3.06
CA PRO A 115 25.14 6.41 -2.76
C PRO A 115 26.26 6.74 -1.76
N LEU A 116 26.80 7.95 -1.85
CA LEU A 116 27.68 8.51 -0.82
C LEU A 116 26.91 8.75 0.49
N ALA A 117 27.64 8.87 1.60
CA ALA A 117 27.03 9.00 2.93
C ALA A 117 26.24 10.31 3.11
N ASP A 118 26.73 11.39 2.49
CA ASP A 118 26.15 12.74 2.48
C ASP A 118 25.24 12.98 1.26
N HIS A 119 24.92 11.93 0.50
CA HIS A 119 24.07 12.04 -0.68
C HIS A 119 22.68 12.56 -0.33
N HIS A 120 22.16 13.43 -1.18
CA HIS A 120 20.81 13.96 -1.07
C HIS A 120 19.97 13.56 -2.27
N VAL A 121 18.71 13.22 -2.00
CA VAL A 121 17.74 12.84 -3.02
C VAL A 121 16.78 14.00 -3.24
N THR A 122 16.54 14.36 -4.50
CA THR A 122 15.57 15.39 -4.86
C THR A 122 14.16 14.79 -4.91
N PHE A 123 13.31 15.16 -3.96
CA PHE A 123 11.89 14.83 -3.96
C PHE A 123 11.10 15.94 -4.62
N THR A 124 10.20 15.59 -5.55
CA THR A 124 9.36 16.56 -6.26
C THR A 124 7.92 16.10 -6.37
N PHE A 125 6.98 17.04 -6.34
CA PHE A 125 5.55 16.77 -6.47
C PHE A 125 4.90 17.72 -7.48
N GLY A 126 3.88 17.23 -8.20
CA GLY A 126 3.10 18.02 -9.15
C GLY A 126 3.36 17.59 -10.59
N ASP A 127 3.56 18.57 -11.47
CA ASP A 127 4.01 18.32 -12.84
C ASP A 127 5.48 17.89 -12.89
N LEU A 128 5.83 17.04 -13.87
CA LEU A 128 7.16 16.46 -13.97
C LEU A 128 8.22 17.48 -14.43
N GLU A 129 7.85 18.35 -15.37
CA GLU A 129 8.73 19.39 -15.92
C GLU A 129 8.79 20.59 -14.98
N ARG A 130 7.64 20.99 -14.42
CA ARG A 130 7.49 22.15 -13.54
C ARG A 130 6.89 21.73 -12.20
N PRO A 131 7.70 21.09 -11.32
CA PRO A 131 7.20 20.59 -10.06
C PRO A 131 6.73 21.73 -9.16
N THR A 132 5.54 21.59 -8.60
CA THR A 132 4.94 22.55 -7.67
C THR A 132 5.65 22.55 -6.32
N GLN A 133 6.29 21.43 -5.95
CA GLN A 133 7.10 21.32 -4.75
C GLN A 133 8.39 20.59 -5.04
N THR A 134 9.48 21.06 -4.43
CA THR A 134 10.81 20.43 -4.49
C THR A 134 11.41 20.43 -3.09
N ARG A 135 11.96 19.29 -2.67
CA ARG A 135 12.70 19.15 -1.41
C ARG A 135 13.96 18.34 -1.63
N LEU A 136 15.03 18.75 -0.98
CA LEU A 136 16.28 18.00 -0.95
C LEU A 136 16.34 17.23 0.37
N VAL A 137 16.42 15.91 0.31
CA VAL A 137 16.33 15.04 1.50
C VAL A 137 17.62 14.25 1.65
N PRO A 138 18.32 14.35 2.80
CA PRO A 138 19.53 13.55 3.03
C PRO A 138 19.18 12.07 3.09
N ILE A 139 20.05 11.23 2.53
CA ILE A 139 19.83 9.79 2.50
C ILE A 139 19.70 9.18 3.91
N ALA A 140 20.37 9.75 4.90
CA ALA A 140 20.25 9.35 6.30
C ALA A 140 18.81 9.50 6.83
N ALA A 141 18.10 10.57 6.45
CA ALA A 141 16.70 10.75 6.83
C ALA A 141 15.80 9.70 6.16
N LEU A 142 16.07 9.35 4.89
CA LEU A 142 15.32 8.31 4.18
C LEU A 142 15.52 6.91 4.75
N ARG A 143 16.69 6.63 5.33
CA ARG A 143 16.98 5.38 6.05
C ARG A 143 16.24 5.30 7.38
N ALA A 144 16.12 6.43 8.09
CA ALA A 144 15.37 6.52 9.34
C ALA A 144 13.84 6.54 9.14
N ALA A 145 13.38 6.97 7.96
CA ALA A 145 11.96 7.11 7.66
C ALA A 145 11.32 5.78 7.22
N PRO A 146 10.22 5.33 7.86
CA PRO A 146 9.52 4.11 7.43
C PRO A 146 8.78 4.31 6.09
N ARG A 147 8.49 5.56 5.71
CA ARG A 147 7.70 5.98 4.54
C ARG A 147 8.27 7.28 3.99
N TRP A 148 8.39 7.39 2.67
CA TRP A 148 8.93 8.57 1.98
C TRP A 148 7.85 9.58 1.54
N ARG A 149 6.56 9.20 1.59
CA ARG A 149 5.48 10.12 1.21
C ARG A 149 5.52 11.45 1.97
N ARG A 150 5.93 11.43 3.24
CA ARG A 150 6.00 12.65 4.07
C ARG A 150 7.02 13.67 3.55
N GLU A 151 8.01 13.24 2.79
CA GLU A 151 8.95 14.14 2.14
C GLU A 151 8.30 14.95 1.00
N LEU A 152 7.14 14.50 0.51
CA LEU A 152 6.37 15.11 -0.58
C LEU A 152 5.08 15.77 -0.09
N THR A 153 4.81 15.73 1.22
CA THR A 153 3.61 16.33 1.81
C THR A 153 4.05 17.30 2.90
N VAL A 154 3.72 18.57 2.73
CA VAL A 154 3.64 19.49 3.87
C VAL A 154 2.35 19.13 4.62
N SER A 155 2.42 18.12 5.49
CA SER A 155 1.38 18.01 6.51
C SER A 155 1.59 19.17 7.47
N PRO A 156 0.57 19.99 7.77
CA PRO A 156 0.66 20.87 8.93
C PRO A 156 1.08 20.01 10.14
N ALA A 157 1.86 20.59 11.05
CA ALA A 157 2.22 19.93 12.30
C ALA A 157 0.94 19.27 12.85
N GLN A 158 0.97 17.97 13.07
CA GLN A 158 -0.19 17.27 13.61
C GLN A 158 -0.32 17.68 15.07
N GLU A 159 -1.01 18.80 15.29
CA GLU A 159 -1.50 19.19 16.60
C GLU A 159 -2.71 18.32 16.92
N GLY A 160 -2.60 17.56 18.01
CA GLY A 160 -3.68 16.75 18.54
C GLY A 160 -3.29 15.32 18.89
N THR A 161 -4.08 14.74 19.79
CA THR A 161 -3.96 13.36 20.23
C THR A 161 -4.38 12.40 19.10
N PRO A 162 -3.54 11.43 18.70
CA PRO A 162 -3.94 10.40 17.75
C PRO A 162 -5.23 9.71 18.17
N LEU A 163 -6.15 9.50 17.24
CA LEU A 163 -7.45 8.87 17.54
C LEU A 163 -7.29 7.47 18.18
N GLY A 164 -6.18 6.78 17.91
CA GLY A 164 -5.85 5.50 18.52
C GLY A 164 -5.55 5.53 20.02
N GLU A 165 -5.23 6.70 20.58
CA GLU A 165 -5.06 6.88 22.03
C GLU A 165 -6.42 7.08 22.73
N LEU A 166 -7.41 7.63 22.01
CA LEU A 166 -8.75 7.88 22.53
C LEU A 166 -9.73 6.73 22.23
N PHE A 167 -9.52 6.00 21.13
CA PHE A 167 -10.45 5.00 20.63
C PHE A 167 -9.74 3.76 20.10
N THR A 168 -10.37 2.59 20.27
CA THR A 168 -9.94 1.38 19.56
C THR A 168 -10.49 1.39 18.12
N ILE A 169 -9.62 1.68 17.16
CA ILE A 169 -10.00 1.66 15.74
C ILE A 169 -10.09 0.20 15.26
N ARG A 170 -11.27 -0.19 14.77
CA ARG A 170 -11.50 -1.50 14.15
C ARG A 170 -12.01 -1.33 12.73
N ARG A 171 -11.49 -2.15 11.81
CA ARG A 171 -12.03 -2.21 10.44
C ARG A 171 -13.42 -2.84 10.49
N GLY A 172 -14.36 -2.27 9.73
CA GLY A 172 -15.69 -2.86 9.55
C GLY A 172 -15.65 -4.27 8.96
N VAL A 173 -16.72 -5.04 9.14
CA VAL A 173 -16.79 -6.43 8.70
C VAL A 173 -16.66 -6.52 7.18
N ALA A 174 -15.70 -7.31 6.70
CA ALA A 174 -15.60 -7.68 5.29
C ALA A 174 -16.30 -9.02 5.08
N THR A 175 -17.50 -9.01 4.49
CA THR A 175 -18.31 -10.23 4.34
C THR A 175 -17.83 -11.14 3.20
N GLY A 176 -17.00 -10.63 2.28
CA GLY A 176 -16.53 -11.36 1.09
C GLY A 176 -17.63 -11.68 0.05
N GLY A 177 -18.89 -11.47 0.40
CA GLY A 177 -20.08 -11.78 -0.40
C GLY A 177 -21.18 -10.76 -0.17
N ASN A 178 -20.89 -9.47 -0.37
CA ASN A 178 -21.84 -8.38 -0.09
C ASN A 178 -23.21 -8.60 -0.76
N ARG A 179 -23.25 -9.17 -1.97
CA ARG A 179 -24.50 -9.47 -2.68
C ARG A 179 -25.41 -10.45 -1.95
N LEU A 180 -24.84 -11.33 -1.12
CA LEU A 180 -25.55 -12.35 -0.36
C LEU A 180 -25.91 -11.85 1.04
N PHE A 181 -24.98 -11.13 1.68
CA PHE A 181 -25.10 -10.76 3.10
C PHE A 181 -25.65 -9.36 3.34
N VAL A 182 -25.66 -8.49 2.33
CA VAL A 182 -26.26 -7.14 2.39
C VAL A 182 -27.54 -7.15 1.59
N LEU A 183 -28.68 -7.10 2.28
CA LEU A 183 -30.00 -7.28 1.68
C LEU A 183 -30.85 -6.02 1.87
N ARG A 184 -31.61 -5.65 0.84
CA ARG A 184 -32.67 -4.65 0.99
C ARG A 184 -33.88 -5.28 1.68
N GLU A 185 -34.70 -4.46 2.32
CA GLU A 185 -35.94 -4.89 2.98
C GLU A 185 -36.82 -5.72 2.03
N GLU A 186 -36.99 -5.27 0.78
CA GLU A 186 -37.73 -5.99 -0.27
C GLU A 186 -37.20 -7.42 -0.53
N GLN A 187 -35.88 -7.62 -0.44
CA GLN A 187 -35.26 -8.94 -0.63
C GLN A 187 -35.49 -9.85 0.57
N VAL A 188 -35.47 -9.27 1.78
CA VAL A 188 -35.76 -9.97 3.03
C VAL A 188 -37.20 -10.46 3.03
N GLU A 189 -38.15 -9.62 2.65
CA GLU A 189 -39.57 -9.96 2.54
C GLU A 189 -39.80 -11.07 1.52
N ARG A 190 -39.25 -10.93 0.31
CA ARG A 190 -39.38 -11.93 -0.75
C ARG A 190 -38.79 -13.29 -0.38
N LEU A 191 -37.67 -13.29 0.35
CA LEU A 191 -36.98 -14.52 0.77
C LEU A 191 -37.49 -15.05 2.12
N GLN A 192 -38.46 -14.35 2.74
CA GLN A 192 -39.04 -14.69 4.05
C GLN A 192 -37.98 -14.97 5.11
N ILE A 193 -36.92 -14.16 5.16
CA ILE A 193 -35.81 -14.37 6.09
C ILE A 193 -36.25 -14.00 7.51
N PRO A 194 -36.17 -14.92 8.48
CA PRO A 194 -36.58 -14.62 9.85
C PRO A 194 -35.72 -13.52 10.51
N PRO A 195 -36.31 -12.62 11.33
CA PRO A 195 -35.60 -11.50 11.93
C PRO A 195 -34.38 -11.87 12.78
N GLU A 196 -34.36 -13.06 13.39
CA GLU A 196 -33.25 -13.56 14.21
C GLU A 196 -31.95 -13.81 13.43
N PHE A 197 -32.03 -13.86 12.10
CA PHE A 197 -30.89 -13.93 11.19
C PHE A 197 -30.49 -12.56 10.63
N LEU A 198 -31.25 -11.51 10.91
CA LEU A 198 -30.99 -10.15 10.45
C LEU A 198 -30.29 -9.32 11.53
N THR A 199 -29.41 -8.43 11.09
CA THR A 199 -28.77 -7.41 11.92
C THR A 199 -28.68 -6.13 11.09
N PRO A 200 -29.04 -4.96 11.65
CA PRO A 200 -28.85 -3.69 10.96
C PRO A 200 -27.39 -3.50 10.58
N LEU A 201 -27.12 -3.04 9.35
CA LEU A 201 -25.77 -2.76 8.91
C LEU A 201 -25.70 -1.43 8.17
N LEU A 202 -24.57 -0.75 8.31
CA LEU A 202 -24.22 0.39 7.48
C LEU A 202 -23.26 -0.09 6.38
N PRO A 203 -23.67 -0.11 5.11
CA PRO A 203 -22.82 -0.59 4.04
C PRO A 203 -21.77 0.46 3.70
N LEU A 204 -20.87 0.13 2.78
CA LEU A 204 -19.96 1.12 2.20
C LEU A 204 -20.77 2.33 1.69
N PRO A 205 -20.26 3.56 1.89
CA PRO A 205 -20.91 4.77 1.39
C PRO A 205 -21.16 4.66 -0.12
N SER A 206 -22.42 4.48 -0.47
CA SER A 206 -22.99 4.66 -1.81
C SER A 206 -23.89 5.90 -1.72
N PRO A 207 -24.14 6.67 -2.81
CA PRO A 207 -25.11 7.76 -2.77
C PRO A 207 -26.40 7.29 -2.11
N LEU A 208 -26.69 7.87 -0.95
CA LEU A 208 -27.65 7.37 0.04
C LEU A 208 -29.05 7.32 -0.58
N THR A 209 -29.50 6.12 -0.93
CA THR A 209 -30.89 5.84 -1.25
C THR A 209 -31.31 4.59 -0.47
N ARG A 210 -31.97 4.86 0.67
CA ARG A 210 -32.64 3.93 1.61
C ARG A 210 -31.75 3.04 2.50
N ARG A 211 -32.32 2.71 3.68
CA ARG A 211 -31.69 1.93 4.77
C ARG A 211 -31.58 0.45 4.37
N PRO A 212 -30.39 -0.16 4.43
CA PRO A 212 -30.22 -1.59 4.21
C PRO A 212 -30.09 -2.38 5.52
N CYS A 213 -30.53 -3.63 5.50
CA CYS A 213 -30.38 -4.61 6.57
C CYS A 213 -29.43 -5.73 6.10
N GLY A 214 -28.92 -6.59 6.97
CA GLY A 214 -28.24 -7.78 6.44
C GLY A 214 -27.95 -8.87 7.45
N VAL A 215 -27.28 -9.91 6.97
CA VAL A 215 -27.08 -11.18 7.66
C VAL A 215 -25.59 -11.31 7.95
N SER A 216 -25.21 -11.32 9.22
CA SER A 216 -23.81 -11.54 9.63
C SER A 216 -23.58 -13.02 9.97
N PRO A 217 -22.46 -13.65 9.54
CA PRO A 217 -22.12 -14.98 9.99
C PRO A 217 -21.74 -14.93 11.49
N ARG A 218 -22.61 -15.46 12.36
CA ARG A 218 -22.38 -15.53 13.80
C ARG A 218 -21.05 -16.22 14.12
N ARG A 219 -20.15 -15.51 14.84
CA ARG A 219 -19.07 -16.14 15.61
C ARG A 219 -19.70 -17.04 16.67
N ARG A 220 -19.39 -18.34 16.67
CA ARG A 220 -19.65 -19.22 17.82
C ARG A 220 -18.81 -18.74 19.00
N ALA A 221 -19.47 -18.32 20.07
CA ALA A 221 -18.89 -18.32 21.41
C ALA A 221 -19.15 -19.70 22.04
N ARG A 222 -18.11 -20.35 22.56
CA ARG A 222 -18.19 -21.37 23.63
C ARG A 222 -17.38 -20.79 24.80
N SER A 223 -18.04 -20.42 25.91
CA SER A 223 -18.21 -21.19 27.17
C SER A 223 -16.87 -21.45 27.88
N ALA A 224 -16.64 -21.15 29.16
CA ALA A 224 -17.52 -21.23 30.34
C ALA A 224 -17.07 -20.27 31.47
N ALA A 225 -18.03 -19.84 32.29
CA ALA A 225 -17.78 -19.27 33.61
C ALA A 225 -17.26 -20.35 34.57
N ARG A 226 -16.23 -20.01 35.36
CA ARG A 226 -15.78 -20.80 36.54
C ARG A 226 -16.52 -20.28 37.78
N PRO A 227 -17.10 -21.12 38.65
CA PRO A 227 -17.52 -20.70 39.98
C PRO A 227 -16.31 -20.49 40.89
N LEU A 228 -16.35 -19.44 41.69
CA LEU A 228 -15.45 -19.23 42.83
C LEU A 228 -15.82 -20.22 43.94
N ALA A 229 -14.89 -21.08 44.32
CA ALA A 229 -14.92 -21.83 45.56
C ALA A 229 -13.86 -21.21 46.50
N HIS A 230 -14.31 -20.66 47.63
CA HIS A 230 -13.47 -20.36 48.78
C HIS A 230 -13.16 -21.66 49.55
N PRO A 231 -11.97 -21.80 50.14
CA PRO A 231 -11.79 -22.59 51.34
C PRO A 231 -11.48 -21.69 52.55
N LEU A 232 -12.25 -21.97 53.61
CA LEU A 232 -12.04 -21.74 55.06
C LEU A 232 -11.65 -20.33 55.54
#